data_AF-A0A8D8QEK7-F1
#
_entry.id   AF-A0A8D8QEK7-F1
#
_cell.length_a   1.000
_cell.length_b   1.000
_cell.length_c   1.000
_cell.angle_alpha   90.00
_cell.angle_beta   90.00
_cell.angle_gamma   90.00
#
_symmetry.space_group_name_H-M   'P 1'
#
loop_
_entity.id
_entity.type
_entity.pdbx_description
1 polymer ?
#
loop_
_entity_poly.entity_id
_entity_poly.type
_entity_poly.pdbx_seq_one_letter_code
_entity_poly.pdbx_strand_id
1 'polypeptide(L)'
;MGDIKVVRGGFEVHGSTIVHGNLIVTDIASRDSEPIVFDSFNNFTINTRKGEEIINSFVLGKGGAIFNGSVQTPLVRTDSRNELSIESFARSIEILGAIGVALESRAGDLFASCLLDLRLQSTEGTIQLDAGQLYLKGLETAKAPESGKTVVSKSEIFQLCVCSNGKLFLAPPDGQCVFETDSNNVCK
;
A
#
# COMPACT_ATOMS: atom_id res chain seq x y z
N MET A 1 24.90 41.80 8.46
CA MET A 1 23.74 42.17 7.62
C MET A 1 24.18 41.90 6.19
N GLY A 2 23.45 41.08 5.44
CA GLY A 2 23.90 40.68 4.11
C GLY A 2 23.82 41.81 3.10
N ASP A 3 24.79 41.90 2.21
CA ASP A 3 24.79 42.90 1.14
C ASP A 3 24.04 42.32 -0.08
N ILE A 4 22.97 42.99 -0.47
CA ILE A 4 22.28 42.73 -1.74
C ILE A 4 23.02 43.50 -2.82
N LYS A 5 23.51 42.79 -3.82
CA LYS A 5 24.18 43.36 -4.99
C LYS A 5 23.32 43.16 -6.24
N VAL A 6 23.12 44.23 -6.99
CA VAL A 6 22.52 44.12 -8.33
C VAL A 6 23.59 43.66 -9.30
N VAL A 7 23.35 42.54 -9.98
CA VAL A 7 24.24 41.96 -11.00
C VAL A 7 23.52 41.82 -12.33
N ARG A 8 24.27 41.63 -13.42
CA ARG A 8 23.68 41.38 -14.74
C ARG A 8 22.98 40.02 -14.70
N GLY A 9 21.66 40.02 -14.59
CA GLY A 9 20.83 38.80 -14.46
C GLY A 9 19.97 38.74 -13.20
N GLY A 10 20.08 39.70 -12.26
CA GLY A 10 19.21 39.76 -11.08
C GLY A 10 19.89 40.34 -9.84
N PHE A 11 19.47 39.84 -8.68
CA PHE A 11 20.01 40.22 -7.38
C PHE A 11 20.86 39.06 -6.83
N GLU A 12 22.09 39.37 -6.42
CA GLU A 12 22.96 38.45 -5.66
C GLU A 12 22.92 38.89 -4.19
N VAL A 13 22.61 37.94 -3.30
CA VAL A 13 22.55 38.20 -1.86
C VAL A 13 23.69 37.47 -1.18
N HIS A 14 24.56 38.20 -0.50
CA HIS A 14 25.59 37.61 0.36
C HIS A 14 25.21 37.76 1.82
N GLY A 15 24.96 36.65 2.52
CA GLY A 15 24.57 36.63 3.94
C GLY A 15 23.05 36.65 4.13
N SER A 16 22.58 37.14 5.27
CA SER A 16 21.15 37.15 5.63
C SER A 16 20.45 38.43 5.15
N THR A 17 19.33 38.27 4.43
CA THR A 17 18.43 39.33 3.95
C THR A 17 17.00 39.05 4.39
N ILE A 18 16.26 40.09 4.77
CA ILE A 18 14.83 40.02 5.10
C ILE A 18 14.04 40.76 4.01
N VAL A 19 13.03 40.12 3.45
CA VAL A 19 12.09 40.73 2.50
C VAL A 19 10.78 41.01 3.24
N HIS A 20 10.42 42.28 3.40
CA HIS A 20 9.23 42.70 4.15
C HIS A 20 7.90 42.57 3.38
N GLY A 21 7.94 42.14 2.11
CA GLY A 21 6.78 41.98 1.24
C GLY A 21 6.89 40.75 0.35
N ASN A 22 6.25 40.77 -0.81
CA ASN A 22 6.31 39.65 -1.75
C ASN A 22 7.64 39.64 -2.50
N LEU A 23 8.42 38.58 -2.37
CA LEU A 23 9.54 38.28 -3.27
C LEU A 23 8.97 37.66 -4.56
N ILE A 24 8.99 38.42 -5.66
CA ILE A 24 8.55 37.95 -6.98
C ILE A 24 9.79 37.83 -7.87
N VAL A 25 10.17 36.60 -8.20
CA VAL A 25 11.37 36.29 -8.98
C VAL A 25 11.06 35.16 -9.96
N THR A 26 11.71 35.16 -11.13
CA THR A 26 11.55 34.10 -12.13
C THR A 26 12.30 32.85 -11.73
N ASP A 27 13.49 33.02 -11.14
CA ASP A 27 14.40 31.94 -10.80
C ASP A 27 15.02 32.19 -9.43
N ILE A 28 15.02 31.16 -8.59
CA ILE A 28 15.76 31.14 -7.32
C ILE A 28 16.73 29.96 -7.43
N ALA A 29 18.01 30.24 -7.37
CA ALA A 29 19.06 29.23 -7.42
C ALA A 29 19.95 29.33 -6.19
N SER A 30 20.39 28.18 -5.70
CA SER A 30 21.38 28.05 -4.65
C SER A 30 22.74 27.72 -5.27
N ARG A 31 23.82 27.97 -4.52
CA ARG A 31 25.14 27.47 -4.91
C ARG A 31 25.21 25.97 -4.66
N ASP A 32 26.06 25.28 -5.42
CA ASP A 32 26.32 23.87 -5.20
C ASP A 32 26.65 23.61 -3.72
N SER A 33 26.01 22.61 -3.13
CA SER A 33 26.13 22.22 -1.70
C SER A 33 25.64 23.23 -0.65
N GLU A 34 25.06 24.36 -1.05
CA GLU A 34 24.42 25.33 -0.14
C GLU A 34 22.91 25.37 -0.39
N PRO A 35 22.09 24.55 0.28
CA PRO A 35 20.66 24.44 -0.03
C PRO A 35 19.88 25.73 0.29
N ILE A 36 18.82 26.01 -0.48
CA ILE A 36 17.84 27.03 -0.09
C ILE A 36 17.04 26.48 1.10
N VAL A 37 17.14 27.14 2.24
CA VAL A 37 16.35 26.82 3.44
C VAL A 37 15.23 27.85 3.58
N PHE A 38 13.99 27.38 3.56
CA PHE A 38 12.83 28.18 3.91
C PHE A 38 12.41 27.82 5.34
N ASP A 39 12.45 28.82 6.24
CA ASP A 39 11.99 28.69 7.62
C ASP A 39 10.86 29.69 7.88
N SER A 40 9.81 29.23 8.57
CA SER A 40 8.60 30.01 8.80
C SER A 40 7.96 29.67 10.14
N PHE A 41 7.62 30.71 10.92
CA PHE A 41 6.91 30.57 12.20
C PHE A 41 5.44 30.13 12.03
N ASN A 42 4.88 30.33 10.84
CA ASN A 42 3.50 29.99 10.48
C ASN A 42 3.48 29.09 9.23
N ASN A 43 2.29 28.81 8.71
CA ASN A 43 2.15 28.04 7.48
C ASN A 43 2.94 28.67 6.33
N PHE A 44 3.69 27.84 5.62
CA PHE A 44 4.45 28.20 4.44
C PHE A 44 3.76 27.63 3.21
N THR A 45 3.51 28.47 2.20
CA THR A 45 2.80 28.07 0.98
C THR A 45 3.62 28.42 -0.25
N ILE A 46 3.87 27.42 -1.10
CA ILE A 46 4.41 27.62 -2.45
C ILE A 46 3.27 27.40 -3.44
N ASN A 47 3.05 28.39 -4.32
CA ASN A 47 2.06 28.31 -5.38
C ASN A 47 2.77 28.39 -6.74
N THR A 48 2.46 27.45 -7.62
CA THR A 48 2.79 27.57 -9.05
C THR A 48 1.60 28.22 -9.75
N ARG A 49 1.84 29.23 -10.60
CA ARG A 49 0.78 30.01 -11.28
C ARG A 49 0.93 30.01 -12.80
N LYS A 50 -0.20 30.03 -13.51
CA LYS A 50 -0.30 30.30 -14.95
C LYS A 50 -1.18 31.54 -15.15
N GLY A 51 -0.57 32.71 -15.31
CA GLY A 51 -1.28 33.99 -15.24
C GLY A 51 -1.74 34.27 -13.80
N GLU A 52 -3.04 34.52 -13.62
CA GLU A 52 -3.64 34.72 -12.29
C GLU A 52 -4.08 33.42 -11.61
N GLU A 53 -4.11 32.30 -12.33
CA GLU A 53 -4.57 31.00 -11.84
C GLU A 53 -3.46 30.26 -11.08
N ILE A 54 -3.76 29.73 -9.89
CA ILE A 54 -2.88 28.82 -9.15
C ILE A 54 -3.12 27.40 -9.65
N ILE A 55 -2.10 26.77 -10.22
CA ILE A 55 -2.20 25.41 -10.77
C ILE A 55 -1.77 24.33 -9.78
N ASN A 56 -0.86 24.64 -8.86
CA ASN A 56 -0.41 23.73 -7.81
C ASN A 56 -0.14 24.53 -6.54
N SER A 57 -0.51 23.96 -5.39
CA SER A 57 -0.26 24.55 -4.08
C SER A 57 0.32 23.50 -3.15
N PHE A 58 1.45 23.85 -2.54
CA PHE A 58 2.11 23.08 -1.49
C PHE A 58 2.04 23.89 -0.21
N VAL A 59 1.38 23.36 0.81
CA VAL A 59 1.23 24.02 2.12
C VAL A 59 1.91 23.17 3.19
N LEU A 60 2.91 23.75 3.86
CA LEU A 60 3.50 23.23 5.07
C LEU A 60 2.90 23.94 6.28
N GLY A 61 2.36 23.19 7.23
CA GLY A 61 1.84 23.74 8.49
C GLY A 61 2.14 22.83 9.68
N LYS A 62 1.70 23.26 10.87
CA LYS A 62 1.89 22.48 12.12
C LYS A 62 1.29 21.07 12.08
N GLY A 63 0.39 20.77 11.13
CA GLY A 63 -0.22 19.46 10.92
C GLY A 63 0.40 18.62 9.80
N GLY A 64 1.54 19.04 9.23
CA GLY A 64 2.20 18.35 8.13
C GLY A 64 2.08 19.09 6.80
N ALA A 65 2.21 18.35 5.70
CA ALA A 65 2.12 18.87 4.34
C ALA A 65 0.76 18.53 3.72
N ILE A 66 0.11 19.51 3.10
CA ILE A 66 -1.09 19.31 2.28
C ILE A 66 -0.70 19.51 0.82
N PHE A 67 -0.99 18.50 -0.01
CA PHE A 67 -0.78 18.53 -1.45
C PHE A 67 -2.13 18.59 -2.14
N ASN A 68 -2.40 19.69 -2.85
CA ASN A 68 -3.58 19.80 -3.70
C ASN A 68 -3.19 19.41 -5.13
N GLY A 69 -3.20 18.10 -5.42
CA GLY A 69 -2.79 17.52 -6.70
C GLY A 69 -1.96 16.24 -6.55
N SER A 70 -1.35 15.80 -7.64
CA SER A 70 -0.46 14.64 -7.66
C SER A 70 0.94 15.00 -7.15
N VAL A 71 1.53 14.11 -6.35
CA VAL A 71 2.93 14.21 -5.91
C VAL A 71 3.75 13.19 -6.67
N GLN A 72 4.80 13.64 -7.35
CA GLN A 72 5.78 12.77 -7.98
C GLN A 72 7.04 12.74 -7.14
N THR A 73 7.38 11.56 -6.61
CA THR A 73 8.60 11.33 -5.84
C THR A 73 9.15 9.95 -6.13
N PRO A 74 10.48 9.77 -6.24
CA PRO A 74 11.08 8.45 -6.43
C PRO A 74 11.02 7.57 -5.18
N LEU A 75 10.83 8.14 -3.99
CA LEU A 75 10.84 7.40 -2.74
C LEU A 75 9.91 8.07 -1.71
N VAL A 76 9.08 7.24 -1.07
CA VAL A 76 8.34 7.58 0.15
C VAL A 76 8.86 6.67 1.25
N ARG A 77 9.36 7.25 2.34
CA ARG A 77 9.85 6.50 3.50
C ARG A 77 9.64 7.32 4.77
N THR A 78 9.53 6.63 5.89
CA THR A 78 9.61 7.23 7.23
C THR A 78 11.02 7.09 7.80
N ASP A 79 11.29 7.79 8.89
CA ASP A 79 12.40 7.50 9.77
C ASP A 79 12.14 6.22 10.58
N SER A 80 13.21 5.60 11.10
CA SER A 80 13.17 4.25 11.68
C SER A 80 12.30 4.10 12.94
N ARG A 81 11.73 5.19 13.46
CA ARG A 81 10.87 5.18 14.67
C ARG A 81 9.40 5.38 14.36
N ASN A 82 9.06 5.76 13.13
CA ASN A 82 7.68 6.08 12.75
C ASN A 82 7.18 5.11 11.68
N GLU A 83 5.89 4.82 11.76
CA GLU A 83 5.18 4.00 10.79
C GLU A 83 4.77 4.81 9.56
N LEU A 84 4.91 4.23 8.37
CA LEU A 84 4.36 4.79 7.14
C LEU A 84 2.91 4.32 6.99
N SER A 85 1.95 5.13 7.47
CA SER A 85 0.53 4.86 7.26
C SER A 85 0.03 5.56 6.00
N ILE A 86 -0.61 4.80 5.11
CA ILE A 86 -1.32 5.31 3.94
C ILE A 86 -2.79 5.01 4.14
N GLU A 87 -3.59 6.05 4.33
CA GLU A 87 -5.01 5.94 4.69
C GLU A 87 -5.87 6.73 3.71
N SER A 88 -7.07 6.21 3.45
CA SER A 88 -8.11 6.93 2.73
C SER A 88 -9.31 7.07 3.64
N PHE A 89 -9.77 8.29 3.84
CA PHE A 89 -10.86 8.59 4.77
C PHE A 89 -12.23 8.06 4.30
N ALA A 90 -12.51 8.09 2.99
CA ALA A 90 -13.85 7.80 2.47
C ALA A 90 -13.88 7.05 1.13
N ARG A 91 -12.71 6.69 0.58
CA ARG A 91 -12.59 6.06 -0.74
C ARG A 91 -11.63 4.87 -0.68
N SER A 92 -11.25 4.35 -1.83
CA SER A 92 -10.20 3.33 -1.96
C SER A 92 -8.79 3.92 -1.86
N ILE A 93 -7.84 3.07 -1.51
CA ILE A 93 -6.42 3.23 -1.83
C ILE A 93 -6.14 2.29 -3.00
N GLU A 94 -5.52 2.80 -4.05
CA GLU A 94 -5.12 2.02 -5.22
C GLU A 94 -3.61 2.14 -5.42
N ILE A 95 -2.94 1.00 -5.51
CA ILE A 95 -1.50 0.92 -5.76
C ILE A 95 -1.32 0.27 -7.13
N LEU A 96 -0.85 1.06 -8.09
CA LEU A 96 -0.67 0.65 -9.47
C LEU A 96 0.81 0.73 -9.85
N GLY A 97 1.30 -0.28 -10.57
CA GLY A 97 2.66 -0.30 -11.11
C GLY A 97 2.61 -0.66 -12.59
N ALA A 98 3.38 0.05 -13.42
CA ALA A 98 3.40 -0.18 -14.88
C ALA A 98 3.88 -1.59 -15.25
N ILE A 99 4.76 -2.17 -14.44
CA ILE A 99 5.27 -3.55 -14.60
C ILE A 99 4.69 -4.47 -13.52
N GLY A 100 4.59 -3.98 -12.29
CA GLY A 100 4.04 -4.73 -11.17
C GLY A 100 4.20 -3.99 -9.85
N VAL A 101 3.65 -4.58 -8.79
CA VAL A 101 3.75 -4.11 -7.40
C VAL A 101 4.24 -5.28 -6.55
N ALA A 102 5.34 -5.09 -5.83
CA ALA A 102 5.83 -6.06 -4.85
C ALA A 102 5.53 -5.56 -3.43
N LEU A 103 4.86 -6.38 -2.63
CA LEU A 103 4.62 -6.14 -1.21
C LEU A 103 5.49 -7.13 -0.43
N GLU A 104 6.53 -6.63 0.22
CA GLU A 104 7.51 -7.46 0.92
C GLU A 104 7.77 -6.95 2.34
N SER A 105 8.06 -7.88 3.25
CA SER A 105 8.53 -7.58 4.60
C SER A 105 9.91 -8.21 4.80
N ARG A 106 10.93 -7.37 5.07
CA ARG A 106 12.29 -7.86 5.37
C ARG A 106 12.43 -8.34 6.82
N ALA A 107 11.64 -7.78 7.72
CA ALA A 107 11.67 -8.07 9.14
C ALA A 107 10.25 -7.93 9.70
N GLY A 108 9.64 -9.06 10.06
CA GLY A 108 8.27 -9.13 10.55
C GLY A 108 7.28 -9.67 9.53
N ASP A 109 6.01 -9.65 9.92
CA ASP A 109 4.92 -10.30 9.18
C ASP A 109 4.23 -9.33 8.21
N LEU A 110 3.56 -9.89 7.19
CA LEU A 110 2.62 -9.17 6.35
C LEU A 110 1.20 -9.61 6.73
N PHE A 111 0.39 -8.66 7.18
CA PHE A 111 -1.01 -8.91 7.55
C PHE A 111 -1.95 -8.26 6.55
N ALA A 112 -2.94 -9.03 6.08
CA ALA A 112 -4.06 -8.52 5.30
C ALA A 112 -5.36 -8.92 5.99
N SER A 113 -6.22 -7.94 6.31
CA SER A 113 -7.50 -8.15 6.96
C SER A 113 -8.59 -7.37 6.23
N CYS A 114 -9.80 -7.92 6.21
CA CYS A 114 -10.96 -7.31 5.57
C CYS A 114 -12.20 -7.53 6.43
N LEU A 115 -13.14 -6.58 6.39
CA LEU A 115 -14.46 -6.74 7.03
C LEU A 115 -15.39 -7.60 6.17
N LEU A 116 -15.31 -7.43 4.85
CA LEU A 116 -16.10 -8.15 3.86
C LEU A 116 -15.20 -9.18 3.17
N ASP A 117 -14.89 -8.96 1.89
CA ASP A 117 -14.17 -9.92 1.07
C ASP A 117 -12.71 -9.52 0.83
N LEU A 118 -11.80 -10.49 0.93
CA LEU A 118 -10.42 -10.42 0.42
C LEU A 118 -10.36 -11.16 -0.92
N ARG A 119 -10.22 -10.44 -2.02
CA ARG A 119 -10.18 -11.02 -3.38
C ARG A 119 -8.76 -11.02 -3.94
N LEU A 120 -8.19 -12.21 -4.12
CA LEU A 120 -6.96 -12.43 -4.89
C LEU A 120 -7.35 -12.97 -6.27
N GLN A 121 -6.95 -12.27 -7.33
CA GLN A 121 -7.29 -12.65 -8.70
C GLN A 121 -6.06 -12.53 -9.60
N SER A 122 -5.81 -13.58 -10.38
CA SER A 122 -4.87 -13.56 -11.51
C SER A 122 -5.64 -13.74 -12.80
N THR A 123 -5.42 -12.87 -13.79
CA THR A 123 -6.13 -12.89 -15.09
C THR A 123 -5.49 -13.86 -16.07
N GLU A 124 -4.17 -13.94 -16.08
CA GLU A 124 -3.40 -14.78 -17.01
C GLU A 124 -2.41 -15.70 -16.29
N GLY A 125 -2.05 -15.37 -15.04
CA GLY A 125 -1.05 -16.09 -14.27
C GLY A 125 -1.64 -17.03 -13.23
N THR A 126 -0.81 -17.38 -12.25
CA THR A 126 -1.17 -18.26 -11.15
C THR A 126 -1.10 -17.52 -9.82
N ILE A 127 -1.94 -17.93 -8.87
CA ILE A 127 -1.80 -17.55 -7.46
C ILE A 127 -1.04 -18.68 -6.78
N GLN A 128 0.17 -18.41 -6.29
CA GLN A 128 1.01 -19.38 -5.59
C GLN A 128 1.04 -19.06 -4.10
N LEU A 129 0.80 -20.07 -3.27
CA LEU A 129 0.89 -20.00 -1.81
C LEU A 129 1.99 -20.97 -1.38
N ASP A 130 3.20 -20.47 -1.24
CA ASP A 130 4.37 -21.25 -0.82
C ASP A 130 4.70 -20.96 0.65
N ALA A 131 4.44 -21.94 1.51
CA ALA A 131 4.66 -21.84 2.94
C ALA A 131 4.87 -23.23 3.54
N GLY A 132 5.62 -23.30 4.66
CA GLY A 132 5.79 -24.56 5.39
C GLY A 132 4.48 -25.10 5.99
N GLN A 133 3.54 -24.21 6.34
CA GLN A 133 2.21 -24.56 6.83
C GLN A 133 1.18 -23.57 6.30
N LEU A 134 0.04 -24.08 5.81
CA LEU A 134 -1.10 -23.28 5.37
C LEU A 134 -2.31 -23.56 6.28
N TYR A 135 -2.85 -22.51 6.90
CA TYR A 135 -3.97 -22.62 7.84
C TYR A 135 -5.29 -22.19 7.17
N LEU A 136 -6.09 -23.17 6.78
CA LEU A 136 -7.45 -22.98 6.28
C LEU A 136 -8.46 -23.43 7.34
N LYS A 137 -9.13 -22.48 7.98
CA LYS A 137 -10.11 -22.77 9.04
C LYS A 137 -11.51 -22.95 8.45
N GLY A 138 -12.33 -23.76 9.12
CA GLY A 138 -13.73 -23.96 8.75
C GLY A 138 -13.94 -24.84 7.50
N LEU A 139 -12.96 -25.69 7.16
CA LEU A 139 -13.13 -26.69 6.11
C LEU A 139 -14.03 -27.83 6.62
N GLU A 140 -15.10 -28.11 5.88
CA GLU A 140 -15.96 -29.27 6.12
C GLU A 140 -15.20 -30.56 5.78
N THR A 141 -15.46 -31.64 6.52
CA THR A 141 -14.86 -32.96 6.24
C THR A 141 -15.92 -33.90 5.69
N ALA A 142 -15.66 -34.50 4.53
CA ALA A 142 -16.52 -35.52 3.94
C ALA A 142 -16.59 -36.75 4.86
N LYS A 143 -17.81 -37.18 5.19
CA LYS A 143 -18.02 -38.43 5.92
C LYS A 143 -17.72 -39.61 4.98
N ALA A 144 -17.00 -40.61 5.48
CA ALA A 144 -16.82 -41.86 4.75
C ALA A 144 -18.19 -42.54 4.57
N PRO A 145 -18.46 -43.18 3.42
CA PRO A 145 -19.70 -43.90 3.20
C PRO A 145 -19.91 -44.96 4.27
N GLU A 146 -21.11 -45.02 4.87
CA GLU A 146 -21.49 -46.00 5.89
C GLU A 146 -21.66 -47.40 5.28
N SER A 147 -20.59 -48.00 4.75
CA SER A 147 -20.60 -49.41 4.36
C SER A 147 -19.68 -50.23 5.25
N GLY A 148 -20.28 -50.85 6.28
CA GLY A 148 -19.83 -52.09 6.91
C GLY A 148 -18.44 -52.10 7.56
N LYS A 149 -18.42 -51.93 8.90
CA LYS A 149 -17.36 -52.37 9.84
C LYS A 149 -15.96 -52.58 9.23
N THR A 150 -15.26 -51.49 9.00
CA THR A 150 -13.80 -51.48 9.09
C THR A 150 -13.42 -50.30 9.97
N VAL A 151 -12.55 -50.57 10.94
CA VAL A 151 -11.92 -49.57 11.79
C VAL A 151 -11.13 -48.65 10.87
N VAL A 152 -11.77 -47.61 10.35
CA VAL A 152 -11.05 -46.51 9.72
C VAL A 152 -10.41 -45.78 10.89
N SER A 153 -9.15 -46.13 11.14
CA SER A 153 -8.25 -45.35 11.98
C SER A 153 -8.52 -43.88 11.69
N LYS A 154 -8.76 -43.08 12.75
CA LYS A 154 -8.70 -41.62 12.66
C LYS A 154 -7.32 -41.26 12.10
N SER A 155 -7.20 -41.23 10.78
CA SER A 155 -6.00 -40.76 10.11
C SER A 155 -5.99 -39.25 10.30
N GLU A 156 -4.91 -38.73 10.87
CA GLU A 156 -4.67 -37.29 10.99
C GLU A 156 -4.32 -36.64 9.64
N ILE A 157 -4.20 -37.47 8.60
CA ILE A 157 -3.90 -37.08 7.24
C ILE A 157 -5.20 -37.02 6.46
N PHE A 158 -5.43 -35.88 5.81
CA PHE A 158 -6.55 -35.63 4.90
C PHE A 158 -6.01 -35.11 3.57
N GLN A 159 -6.72 -35.38 2.48
CA GLN A 159 -6.51 -34.67 1.23
C GLN A 159 -7.46 -33.47 1.14
N LEU A 160 -7.01 -32.39 0.48
CA LEU A 160 -7.81 -31.20 0.23
C LEU A 160 -8.44 -31.29 -1.17
N CYS A 161 -9.77 -31.24 -1.23
CA CYS A 161 -10.54 -31.36 -2.47
C CYS A 161 -11.20 -30.02 -2.82
N VAL A 162 -11.38 -29.78 -4.13
CA VAL A 162 -12.04 -28.58 -4.68
C VAL A 162 -13.26 -29.02 -5.48
N CYS A 163 -14.43 -28.46 -5.17
CA CYS A 163 -15.65 -28.65 -5.97
C CYS A 163 -15.60 -27.80 -7.26
N SER A 164 -16.42 -28.12 -8.26
CA SER A 164 -16.55 -27.30 -9.49
C SER A 164 -17.04 -25.85 -9.24
N ASN A 165 -17.67 -25.59 -8.09
CA ASN A 165 -18.09 -24.27 -7.64
C ASN A 165 -16.98 -23.50 -6.87
N GLY A 166 -15.78 -24.07 -6.71
CA GLY A 166 -14.64 -23.45 -6.02
C GLY A 166 -14.59 -23.62 -4.50
N LYS A 167 -15.57 -24.29 -3.88
CA LYS A 167 -15.53 -24.60 -2.44
C LYS A 167 -14.50 -25.69 -2.13
N LEU A 168 -13.84 -25.55 -0.98
CA LEU A 168 -12.81 -26.46 -0.47
C LEU A 168 -13.37 -27.36 0.63
N PHE A 169 -12.94 -28.62 0.68
CA PHE A 169 -13.31 -29.57 1.74
C PHE A 169 -12.22 -30.63 1.96
N LEU A 170 -12.26 -31.29 3.12
CA LEU A 170 -11.33 -32.36 3.50
C LEU A 170 -11.93 -33.73 3.18
N ALA A 171 -11.13 -34.65 2.65
CA ALA A 171 -11.51 -36.04 2.41
C ALA A 171 -10.46 -37.02 2.96
N PRO A 172 -10.82 -38.30 3.21
CA PRO A 172 -9.87 -39.33 3.63
C PRO A 172 -8.69 -39.45 2.63
N PRO A 173 -7.48 -39.78 3.09
CA PRO A 173 -6.26 -39.70 2.27
C PRO A 173 -6.29 -40.64 1.05
N ASP A 174 -6.89 -41.83 1.18
CA ASP A 174 -7.03 -42.83 0.11
C ASP A 174 -8.46 -42.87 -0.48
N GLY A 175 -9.31 -41.91 -0.12
CA GLY A 175 -10.69 -41.82 -0.59
C GLY A 175 -10.83 -41.10 -1.94
N GLN A 176 -12.01 -41.20 -2.56
CA GLN A 176 -12.36 -40.30 -3.66
C GLN A 176 -12.78 -38.93 -3.11
N CYS A 177 -12.49 -37.84 -3.84
CA CYS A 177 -12.97 -36.49 -3.53
C CYS A 177 -14.48 -36.38 -3.81
N VAL A 178 -15.31 -37.02 -2.98
CA VAL A 178 -16.77 -37.04 -3.10
C VAL A 178 -17.37 -36.68 -1.74
N PHE A 179 -18.35 -35.77 -1.74
CA PHE A 179 -19.10 -35.37 -0.55
C PHE A 179 -20.54 -35.87 -0.70
N GLU A 180 -20.90 -36.96 -0.02
CA GLU A 180 -22.25 -37.53 -0.04
C GLU A 180 -23.18 -36.71 0.89
N THR A 181 -24.19 -36.10 0.28
CA THR A 181 -25.13 -35.17 0.89
C THR A 181 -26.19 -35.88 1.72
N ASP A 182 -26.34 -35.49 3.00
CA ASP A 182 -27.62 -35.59 3.68
C ASP A 182 -28.09 -34.31 4.40
N SER A 183 -27.27 -33.25 4.54
CA SER A 183 -27.79 -31.98 5.13
C SER A 183 -27.06 -30.68 4.80
N ASN A 184 -26.00 -30.65 3.97
CA ASN A 184 -25.41 -29.38 3.55
C ASN A 184 -24.63 -29.52 2.23
N ASN A 185 -25.02 -28.73 1.24
CA ASN A 185 -24.52 -28.76 -0.13
C ASN A 185 -23.14 -28.08 -0.26
N VAL A 186 -22.07 -28.80 0.08
CA VAL A 186 -20.70 -28.30 -0.12
C VAL A 186 -20.35 -28.22 -1.61
N CYS A 187 -20.66 -29.24 -2.42
CA CYS A 187 -20.34 -29.25 -3.86
C CYS A 187 -21.55 -29.01 -4.80
N LYS A 188 -22.68 -28.54 -4.28
CA LYS A 188 -23.82 -28.08 -5.09
C LYS A 188 -23.88 -26.55 -5.12
#